data_AF-A0A7V2Y848-F1
#
_entry.id   AF-A0A7V2Y848-F1
#
_cell.length_a   1.000
_cell.length_b   1.000
_cell.length_c   1.000
_cell.angle_alpha   90.00
_cell.angle_beta   90.00
_cell.angle_gamma   90.00
#
_symmetry.space_group_name_H-M   'P 1'
#
loop_
_entity.id
_entity.type
_entity.pdbx_description
1 polymer ?
#
loop_
_entity_poly.entity_id
_entity_poly.type
_entity_poly.pdbx_seq_one_letter_code
_entity_poly.pdbx_strand_id
1 'polypeptide(L)'
;MRWRQTGGRKASRCQKGHHPLIAYEIGDYFEDRQIKVEVRVTDVQQFEKFLEQELREDLVAIWAGKRSLIDRLFPREWVGRFASKWTRSSLVMR
;
A
#
# COMPACT_ATOMS: atom_id res chain seq x y z
N MET A 1 -36.13 -10.45 -4.25
CA MET A 1 -35.05 -10.77 -3.29
C MET A 1 -34.89 -9.62 -2.33
N ARG A 2 -35.04 -9.88 -1.02
CA ARG A 2 -35.14 -8.88 0.06
C ARG A 2 -33.90 -9.03 0.95
N TRP A 3 -33.02 -8.02 0.95
CA TRP A 3 -31.89 -7.97 1.87
C TRP A 3 -32.29 -7.26 3.16
N ARG A 4 -32.10 -7.95 4.29
CA ARG A 4 -32.35 -7.48 5.65
C ARG A 4 -31.10 -6.74 6.12
N GLN A 5 -31.23 -5.46 6.46
CA GLN A 5 -30.20 -4.69 7.16
C GLN A 5 -30.17 -5.11 8.63
N THR A 6 -29.00 -5.48 9.13
CA THR A 6 -28.71 -5.54 10.57
C THR A 6 -27.33 -4.98 10.83
N GLY A 7 -27.27 -3.98 11.72
CA GLY A 7 -26.12 -3.72 12.58
C GLY A 7 -25.08 -2.76 12.01
N GLY A 8 -25.11 -1.52 12.49
CA GLY A 8 -24.25 -0.45 12.00
C GLY A 8 -22.76 -0.58 12.33
N ARG A 9 -21.95 -0.24 11.34
CA ARG A 9 -20.87 0.75 11.45
C ARG A 9 -20.73 1.40 10.08
N LYS A 10 -20.70 2.72 10.06
CA LYS A 10 -20.76 3.55 8.84
C LYS A 10 -19.64 3.15 7.88
N ALA A 11 -19.97 2.47 6.79
CA ALA A 11 -19.12 2.42 5.61
C ALA A 11 -19.02 3.86 5.08
N SER A 12 -17.88 4.50 5.33
CA SER A 12 -17.53 5.78 4.74
C SER A 12 -17.44 5.59 3.22
N ARG A 13 -18.52 6.02 2.57
CA ARG A 13 -18.73 6.13 1.13
C ARG A 13 -17.57 6.92 0.49
N CYS A 14 -16.55 6.23 -0.02
CA CYS A 14 -15.67 6.78 -1.04
C CYS A 14 -16.45 6.88 -2.36
N GLN A 15 -16.54 8.09 -2.90
CA GLN A 15 -17.28 8.41 -4.11
C GLN A 15 -16.70 7.65 -5.31
N LYS A 16 -17.60 7.10 -6.13
CA LYS A 16 -17.31 6.39 -7.37
C LYS A 16 -16.64 7.33 -8.37
N GLY A 17 -15.32 7.24 -8.48
CA GLY A 17 -14.53 7.82 -9.56
C GLY A 17 -13.29 6.98 -9.72
N HIS A 18 -13.31 6.07 -10.72
CA HIS A 18 -12.17 5.26 -11.19
C HIS A 18 -11.12 4.88 -10.13
N HIS A 19 -11.49 4.05 -9.15
CA HIS A 19 -10.54 3.35 -8.29
C HIS A 19 -10.38 1.89 -8.75
N PRO A 20 -9.16 1.33 -8.72
CA PRO A 20 -8.91 -0.04 -9.18
C PRO A 20 -9.56 -1.00 -8.19
N LEU A 21 -10.51 -1.81 -8.68
CA LEU A 21 -11.28 -2.79 -7.90
C LEU A 21 -10.39 -3.74 -7.05
N ILE A 22 -9.14 -3.91 -7.47
CA ILE A 22 -8.10 -4.72 -6.84
C ILE A 22 -7.81 -4.30 -5.38
N ALA A 23 -7.90 -3.00 -5.07
CA ALA A 23 -7.58 -2.50 -3.72
C ALA A 23 -8.65 -2.87 -2.68
N TYR A 24 -9.91 -3.02 -3.11
CA TYR A 24 -11.04 -3.28 -2.21
C TYR A 24 -11.09 -4.76 -1.80
N GLU A 25 -10.93 -5.67 -2.76
CA GLU A 25 -10.95 -7.13 -2.49
C GLU A 25 -9.78 -7.58 -1.61
N ILE A 26 -8.60 -6.95 -1.75
CA ILE A 26 -7.45 -7.23 -0.89
C ILE A 26 -7.69 -6.69 0.52
N GLY A 27 -8.30 -5.51 0.66
CA GLY A 27 -8.66 -4.93 1.94
C GLY A 27 -9.57 -5.87 2.75
N ASP A 28 -10.67 -6.30 2.13
CA ASP A 28 -11.65 -7.21 2.75
C ASP A 28 -10.98 -8.51 3.26
N TYR A 29 -10.07 -9.11 2.47
CA TYR A 29 -9.38 -10.35 2.85
C TYR A 29 -8.55 -10.23 4.14
N PHE A 30 -7.88 -9.10 4.33
CA PHE A 30 -7.04 -8.86 5.51
C PHE A 30 -7.84 -8.33 6.71
N GLU A 31 -8.88 -7.53 6.46
CA GLU A 31 -9.80 -7.07 7.51
C GLU A 31 -10.54 -8.23 8.17
N ASP A 32 -10.96 -9.23 7.39
CA ASP A 32 -11.54 -10.48 7.90
C ASP A 32 -10.59 -11.24 8.85
N ARG A 33 -9.30 -10.97 8.76
CA ARG A 33 -8.24 -11.53 9.62
C ARG A 33 -7.81 -10.57 10.73
N GLN A 34 -8.60 -9.51 10.96
CA GLN A 34 -8.34 -8.46 11.95
C GLN A 34 -7.02 -7.71 11.71
N ILE A 35 -6.52 -7.73 10.47
CA ILE A 35 -5.36 -6.95 10.06
C ILE A 35 -5.90 -5.65 9.47
N LYS A 36 -5.58 -4.52 10.12
CA LYS A 36 -5.94 -3.20 9.60
C LYS A 36 -5.14 -2.93 8.33
N VAL A 37 -5.83 -2.66 7.23
CA VAL A 37 -5.21 -2.32 5.96
C VAL A 37 -5.55 -0.89 5.60
N GLU A 38 -4.52 -0.15 5.19
CA GLU A 38 -4.66 1.16 4.59
C GLU A 38 -4.04 1.13 3.20
N VAL A 39 -4.85 1.39 2.17
CA VAL A 39 -4.37 1.46 0.80
C VAL A 39 -4.24 2.92 0.40
N ARG A 40 -3.03 3.33 0.04
CA ARG A 40 -2.74 4.67 -0.47
C ARG A 40 -2.20 4.59 -1.89
N VAL A 41 -2.61 5.54 -2.71
CA VAL A 41 -2.18 5.66 -4.11
C VAL A 41 -1.51 7.03 -4.27
N THR A 42 -0.38 7.05 -4.96
CA THR A 42 0.37 8.28 -5.26
C THR A 42 0.91 8.22 -6.68
N ASP A 43 1.20 9.38 -7.26
CA ASP A 43 1.89 9.46 -8.53
C ASP A 43 3.33 8.94 -8.40
N VAL A 44 3.82 8.25 -9.43
CA VAL A 44 5.18 7.70 -9.46
C VAL A 44 6.23 8.78 -9.17
N GLN A 45 6.03 10.00 -9.68
CA GLN A 45 6.93 11.13 -9.48
C GLN A 45 7.02 11.58 -8.02
N GLN A 46 5.99 11.31 -7.22
CA GLN A 46 5.92 11.67 -5.81
C GLN A 46 6.27 10.51 -4.88
N PHE A 47 6.49 9.31 -5.44
CA PHE A 47 6.65 8.07 -4.67
C PHE A 47 7.74 8.17 -3.59
N GLU A 48 8.94 8.67 -3.91
CA GLU A 48 10.02 8.76 -2.93
C GLU A 48 9.65 9.69 -1.76
N LYS A 49 9.06 10.86 -2.05
CA LYS A 49 8.59 11.80 -1.02
C LYS A 49 7.43 11.22 -0.21
N PHE A 50 6.54 10.48 -0.86
CA PHE A 50 5.42 9.81 -0.21
C PHE A 50 5.91 8.78 0.80
N LEU A 51 6.88 7.94 0.41
CA LEU A 51 7.51 6.98 1.31
C LEU A 51 8.18 7.69 2.50
N GLU A 52 8.92 8.78 2.27
CA GLU A 52 9.56 9.55 3.35
C GLU A 52 8.56 10.14 4.36
N GLN A 53 7.34 10.48 3.94
CA GLN A 53 6.31 11.08 4.80
C GLN A 53 5.51 10.05 5.60
N GLU A 54 5.14 8.95 4.94
CA GLU A 54 4.18 7.98 5.49
C GLU A 54 4.82 6.95 6.40
N LEU A 55 6.10 6.69 6.19
CA LEU A 55 6.71 5.51 6.76
C LEU A 55 7.38 5.83 8.10
N ARG A 56 6.54 6.33 9.00
CA ARG A 56 6.83 6.51 10.42
C ARG A 56 6.76 5.18 11.20
N GLU A 57 6.48 4.08 10.52
CA GLU A 57 6.34 2.73 11.08
C GLU A 57 7.69 2.00 11.26
N ASP A 58 7.67 0.97 12.09
CA ASP A 58 8.87 0.24 12.55
C ASP A 58 9.53 -0.67 11.49
N LEU A 59 8.76 -1.08 10.48
CA LEU A 59 9.20 -1.99 9.42
C LEU A 59 8.63 -1.60 8.07
N VAL A 60 9.50 -1.55 7.06
CA VAL A 60 9.11 -1.38 5.66
C VAL A 60 9.43 -2.62 4.85
N ALA A 61 8.43 -3.14 4.14
CA ALA A 61 8.59 -4.22 3.17
C ALA A 61 8.44 -3.68 1.74
N ILE A 62 9.47 -3.87 0.91
CA ILE A 62 9.46 -3.43 -0.49
C ILE A 62 9.65 -4.64 -1.40
N TRP A 63 8.75 -4.79 -2.36
CA TRP A 63 8.91 -5.76 -3.44
C TRP A 63 9.70 -5.16 -4.62
N ALA A 64 10.93 -5.63 -4.77
CA ALA A 64 11.91 -5.20 -5.77
C ALA A 64 12.30 -6.34 -6.73
N GLY A 65 11.35 -7.22 -7.06
CA GLY A 65 11.57 -8.27 -8.05
C GLY A 65 11.51 -7.76 -9.50
N LYS A 66 11.97 -8.56 -10.47
CA LYS A 66 12.07 -8.20 -11.91
C LYS A 66 10.76 -7.76 -12.59
N ARG A 67 9.61 -7.97 -11.94
CA ARG A 67 8.28 -7.58 -12.44
C ARG A 67 7.66 -6.44 -11.63
N SER A 68 8.33 -5.95 -10.60
CA SER A 68 7.80 -4.87 -9.79
C SER A 68 7.92 -3.53 -10.53
N LEU A 69 7.06 -2.59 -10.16
CA LEU A 69 7.14 -1.21 -10.67
C LEU A 69 8.46 -0.54 -10.25
N ILE A 70 9.04 -0.97 -9.13
CA ILE A 70 10.33 -0.45 -8.64
C ILE A 70 11.45 -0.77 -9.63
N ASP A 71 11.54 -2.02 -10.10
CA ASP A 71 12.57 -2.45 -11.05
C ASP A 71 12.42 -1.76 -12.43
N ARG A 72 11.20 -1.39 -12.81
CA ARG A 72 10.91 -0.75 -14.11
C ARG A 72 11.11 0.77 -14.12
N LEU A 73 10.82 1.43 -12.99
CA LEU A 73 10.70 2.89 -12.93
C LEU A 73 11.85 3.56 -12.18
N PHE A 74 12.57 2.81 -11.35
CA PHE A 74 13.65 3.35 -10.53
C PHE A 74 14.99 2.74 -10.92
N PRO A 75 16.10 3.48 -10.75
CA PRO A 75 17.44 2.94 -10.93
C PRO A 75 17.67 1.70 -10.06
N ARG A 76 18.47 0.75 -10.54
CA ARG A 76 18.74 -0.52 -9.85
C ARG A 76 19.26 -0.37 -8.42
N GLU A 77 19.98 0.71 -8.14
CA GLU A 77 20.52 1.03 -6.81
C GLU A 77 19.53 1.75 -5.90
N TRP A 78 18.38 2.19 -6.42
CA TRP A 78 17.44 3.04 -5.71
C TRP A 78 16.97 2.40 -4.41
N VAL A 79 16.63 1.10 -4.41
CA VAL A 79 16.19 0.40 -3.20
C VAL A 79 17.28 0.39 -2.13
N GLY A 80 18.55 0.22 -2.52
CA GLY A 80 19.68 0.25 -1.60
C GLY A 80 19.89 1.65 -1.02
N ARG A 81 19.83 2.69 -1.86
CA ARG A 81 19.92 4.08 -1.42
C ARG A 81 18.77 4.46 -0.51
N PHE A 82 17.55 4.08 -0.86
CA PHE A 82 16.35 4.31 -0.07
C PHE A 82 16.44 3.60 1.29
N ALA A 83 16.78 2.30 1.31
CA ALA A 83 16.97 1.55 2.56
C ALA A 83 18.08 2.14 3.44
N SER A 84 19.15 2.69 2.85
CA SER A 84 20.25 3.32 3.60
C SER A 84 19.88 4.66 4.24
N LYS A 85 18.92 5.40 3.67
CA LYS A 85 18.37 6.62 4.28
C LYS A 85 17.49 6.30 5.50
N TRP A 86 17.08 5.04 5.64
CA TRP A 86 16.16 4.63 6.67
C TRP A 86 16.85 4.24 7.96
N THR A 87 16.34 4.74 9.09
CA THR A 87 16.89 4.43 10.42
C THR A 87 16.33 3.16 11.06
N ARG A 88 15.29 2.55 10.47
CA ARG A 88 14.64 1.33 10.97
C ARG A 88 14.82 0.09 10.07
N SER A 89 14.21 -1.02 10.47
CA SER A 89 14.27 -2.28 9.74
C SER A 89 13.63 -2.15 8.35
N SER A 90 14.32 -2.67 7.34
CA SER A 90 13.80 -2.79 5.97
C SER A 90 13.89 -4.24 5.49
N LEU A 91 12.81 -4.71 4.86
CA LEU A 91 12.71 -6.02 4.22
C LEU A 91 12.60 -5.80 2.72
N VAL A 92 13.61 -6.24 1.98
CA VAL A 92 13.62 -6.17 0.51
C VAL A 92 13.36 -7.56 -0.07
N MET A 93 12.23 -7.71 -0.75
CA MET A 93 11.82 -8.95 -1.41
C MET A 93 12.20 -8.90 -2.89
N ARG A 94 12.89 -9.92 -3.41
CA ARG A 94 13.39 -9.98 -4.80
C ARG A 94 12.74 -11.10 -5.59
#